data_AF-A0A7W2FWD6-F1
#
_entry.id   AF-A0A7W2FWD6-F1
#
_cell.length_a   1.000
_cell.length_b   1.000
_cell.length_c   1.000
_cell.angle_alpha   90.00
_cell.angle_beta   90.00
_cell.angle_gamma   90.00
#
_symmetry.space_group_name_H-M   'P 1'
#
loop_
_entity.id
_entity.type
_entity.pdbx_description
1 polymer ?
#
loop_
_entity_poly.entity_id
_entity_poly.type
_entity_poly.pdbx_seq_one_letter_code
_entity_poly.pdbx_strand_id
1 'polypeptide(L)'
;MNEDLSNIKEFVAVFIENYTQEIIEDDVVGFYNDVFVMLQHFNDIKADNVEIKATYVQFINHIIQYEFILKEYSSFDFGSIKTLESLHSNTDFKKLAPIYTNYSFTETEEAVEQILEELKTMKEFGKELREEIDYLLDEYTFHLNHIKENIQFNFYTYTELEGITDFELDEKLEEFHKEKSKFIQKCNDKLAKK
;
A
#
# COMPACT_ATOMS: atom_id res chain seq x y z
N MET A 1 15.59 -19.33 -17.38
CA MET A 1 16.88 -19.24 -16.67
C MET A 1 17.58 -17.90 -16.84
N ASN A 2 17.65 -17.29 -18.04
CA ASN A 2 18.17 -15.91 -18.20
C ASN A 2 17.11 -14.81 -17.95
N GLU A 3 15.84 -15.10 -18.17
CA GLU A 3 14.75 -14.11 -18.05
C GLU A 3 14.42 -13.78 -16.59
N ASP A 4 14.31 -14.81 -15.73
CA ASP A 4 14.05 -14.64 -14.29
C ASP A 4 15.14 -13.80 -13.59
N LEU A 5 16.41 -13.99 -13.99
CA LEU A 5 17.54 -13.24 -13.47
C LEU A 5 17.56 -11.78 -13.96
N SER A 6 17.22 -11.56 -15.23
CA SER A 6 17.11 -10.22 -15.80
C SER A 6 16.01 -9.43 -15.09
N ASN A 7 14.85 -10.06 -14.89
CA ASN A 7 13.70 -9.44 -14.24
C ASN A 7 14.03 -9.07 -12.79
N ILE A 8 14.61 -9.96 -11.99
CA ILE A 8 14.97 -9.65 -10.59
C ILE A 8 15.97 -8.49 -10.50
N LYS A 9 16.95 -8.44 -11.40
CA LYS A 9 17.92 -7.33 -11.43
C LYS A 9 17.26 -6.01 -11.77
N GLU A 10 16.36 -6.01 -12.75
CA GLU A 10 15.61 -4.82 -13.16
C GLU A 10 14.70 -4.35 -12.02
N PHE A 11 13.95 -5.25 -11.39
CA PHE A 11 13.11 -4.91 -10.23
C PHE A 11 13.91 -4.31 -9.08
N VAL A 12 15.06 -4.89 -8.72
CA VAL A 12 15.92 -4.34 -7.66
C VAL A 12 16.49 -2.97 -8.05
N ALA A 13 16.88 -2.78 -9.31
CA ALA A 13 17.37 -1.49 -9.77
C ALA A 13 16.28 -0.40 -9.68
N VAL A 14 15.08 -0.69 -10.16
CA VAL A 14 13.92 0.22 -10.09
C VAL A 14 13.52 0.49 -8.64
N PHE A 15 13.52 -0.54 -7.78
CA PHE A 15 13.24 -0.38 -6.35
C PHE A 15 14.21 0.60 -5.69
N ILE A 16 15.52 0.43 -5.92
CA ILE A 16 16.55 1.30 -5.36
C ILE A 16 16.45 2.73 -5.92
N GLU A 17 16.15 2.86 -7.22
CA GLU A 17 15.98 4.17 -7.87
C GLU A 17 14.77 4.93 -7.33
N ASN A 18 13.65 4.24 -7.10
CA ASN A 18 12.41 4.85 -6.62
C ASN A 18 12.46 5.15 -5.12
N TYR A 19 13.02 4.28 -4.30
CA TYR A 19 13.05 4.48 -2.85
C TYR A 19 14.28 5.29 -2.41
N THR A 20 14.23 6.58 -2.71
CA THR A 20 15.12 7.60 -2.12
C THR A 20 14.72 7.93 -0.68
N GLN A 21 15.60 8.58 0.09
CA GLN A 21 15.30 8.94 1.48
C GLN A 21 13.99 9.73 1.62
N GLU A 22 13.78 10.75 0.77
CA GLU A 22 12.58 11.59 0.79
C GLU A 22 11.32 10.74 0.56
N ILE A 23 11.35 9.86 -0.43
CA ILE A 23 10.23 8.98 -0.76
C ILE A 23 9.94 7.98 0.37
N ILE A 24 10.99 7.44 1.01
CA ILE A 24 10.83 6.53 2.15
C ILE A 24 10.23 7.27 3.35
N GLU A 25 10.65 8.51 3.62
CA GLU A 25 10.12 9.31 4.73
C GLU A 25 8.65 9.70 4.50
N ASP A 26 8.26 9.94 3.25
CA ASP A 26 6.87 10.24 2.87
C ASP A 26 5.95 9.02 2.93
N ASP A 27 6.44 7.81 2.59
CA ASP A 27 5.67 6.56 2.63
C ASP A 27 6.47 5.37 3.20
N VAL A 28 6.68 5.39 4.51
CA VAL A 28 7.44 4.34 5.22
C VAL A 28 6.73 2.98 5.14
N VAL A 29 5.39 2.97 5.16
CA VAL A 29 4.59 1.74 5.15
C VAL A 29 4.65 1.07 3.77
N GLY A 30 4.50 1.85 2.70
CA GLY A 30 4.69 1.37 1.32
C GLY A 30 6.08 0.78 1.12
N PHE A 31 7.12 1.50 1.54
CA PHE A 31 8.49 1.00 1.52
C PHE A 31 8.65 -0.32 2.28
N TYR A 32 8.16 -0.40 3.52
CA TYR A 32 8.25 -1.63 4.32
C TYR A 32 7.56 -2.81 3.64
N ASN A 33 6.37 -2.60 3.08
CA ASN A 33 5.58 -3.65 2.44
C ASN A 33 6.25 -4.15 1.15
N ASP A 34 6.81 -3.27 0.33
CA ASP A 34 7.57 -3.66 -0.85
C ASP A 34 8.84 -4.42 -0.48
N VAL A 35 9.55 -3.99 0.58
CA VAL A 35 10.68 -4.74 1.16
C VAL A 35 10.24 -6.14 1.56
N PHE A 36 9.12 -6.26 2.27
CA PHE A 36 8.58 -7.55 2.69
C PHE A 36 8.32 -8.47 1.49
N VAL A 37 7.63 -7.99 0.45
CA VAL A 37 7.32 -8.78 -0.76
C VAL A 37 8.59 -9.24 -1.47
N MET A 38 9.55 -8.33 -1.65
CA MET A 38 10.83 -8.63 -2.30
C MET A 38 11.64 -9.66 -1.50
N LEU A 39 11.64 -9.56 -0.17
CA LEU A 39 12.29 -10.56 0.69
C LEU A 39 11.63 -11.93 0.59
N GLN A 40 10.29 -12.03 0.50
CA GLN A 40 9.62 -13.30 0.25
C GLN A 40 10.06 -13.91 -1.09
N HIS A 41 10.12 -13.10 -2.15
CA HIS A 41 10.58 -13.55 -3.46
C HIS A 41 12.02 -14.08 -3.40
N PHE A 42 12.94 -13.36 -2.76
CA PHE A 42 14.32 -13.84 -2.57
C PHE A 42 14.39 -15.12 -1.72
N ASN A 43 13.56 -15.25 -0.71
CA ASN A 43 13.51 -16.44 0.13
C ASN A 43 13.05 -17.69 -0.65
N ASP A 44 12.19 -17.52 -1.66
CA ASP A 44 11.71 -18.60 -2.52
C ASP A 44 12.73 -19.04 -3.57
N ILE A 45 13.71 -18.19 -3.92
CA ILE A 45 14.78 -18.57 -4.84
C ILE A 45 15.71 -19.58 -4.19
N LYS A 46 15.71 -20.83 -4.71
CA LYS A 46 16.61 -21.91 -4.27
C LYS A 46 17.85 -22.07 -5.15
N ALA A 47 17.99 -21.27 -6.19
CA ALA A 47 19.11 -21.37 -7.12
C ALA A 47 20.40 -20.83 -6.49
N ASP A 48 21.45 -21.64 -6.49
CA ASP A 48 22.79 -21.22 -6.10
C ASP A 48 23.45 -20.46 -7.26
N ASN A 49 23.12 -19.18 -7.41
CA ASN A 49 23.59 -18.30 -8.47
C ASN A 49 24.30 -17.07 -7.89
N VAL A 50 25.57 -16.88 -8.26
CA VAL A 50 26.42 -15.78 -7.76
C VAL A 50 25.83 -14.40 -8.08
N GLU A 51 25.21 -14.23 -9.24
CA GLU A 51 24.61 -12.96 -9.64
C GLU A 51 23.36 -12.65 -8.82
N ILE A 52 22.50 -13.64 -8.53
CA ILE A 52 21.33 -13.45 -7.64
C ILE A 52 21.80 -13.06 -6.24
N LYS A 53 22.84 -13.71 -5.72
CA LYS A 53 23.40 -13.36 -4.40
C LYS A 53 23.93 -11.94 -4.38
N ALA A 54 24.62 -11.51 -5.45
CA ALA A 54 25.11 -10.14 -5.56
C ALA A 54 23.96 -9.12 -5.62
N THR A 55 22.91 -9.41 -6.40
CA THR A 55 21.70 -8.56 -6.49
C THR A 55 20.98 -8.48 -5.14
N TYR A 56 20.84 -9.59 -4.43
CA TYR A 56 20.29 -9.60 -3.08
C TYR A 56 21.09 -8.72 -2.12
N VAL A 57 22.42 -8.80 -2.16
CA VAL A 57 23.29 -7.97 -1.31
C VAL A 57 23.11 -6.48 -1.59
N GLN A 58 22.92 -6.08 -2.86
CA GLN A 58 22.61 -4.68 -3.20
C GLN A 58 21.30 -4.23 -2.59
N PHE A 59 20.25 -5.04 -2.77
CA PHE A 59 18.91 -4.80 -2.22
C PHE A 59 18.92 -4.67 -0.68
N ILE A 60 19.47 -5.65 0.03
CA ILE A 60 19.45 -5.63 1.50
C ILE A 60 20.31 -4.51 2.10
N ASN A 61 21.42 -4.15 1.44
CA ASN A 61 22.24 -3.03 1.90
C ASN A 61 21.50 -1.69 1.76
N HIS A 62 20.70 -1.51 0.71
CA HIS A 62 19.83 -0.34 0.59
C HIS A 62 18.86 -0.25 1.76
N ILE A 63 18.20 -1.36 2.11
CA ILE A 63 17.27 -1.41 3.25
C ILE A 63 17.98 -1.10 4.56
N ILE A 64 19.15 -1.70 4.81
CA ILE A 64 19.91 -1.51 6.04
C ILE A 64 20.31 -0.04 6.24
N GLN A 65 20.55 0.72 5.16
CA GLN A 65 20.84 2.15 5.26
C GLN A 65 19.69 2.95 5.87
N TYR A 66 18.45 2.51 5.66
CA TYR A 66 17.22 3.16 6.15
C TYR A 66 16.57 2.41 7.32
N GLU A 67 17.26 1.43 7.91
CA GLU A 67 16.71 0.60 8.99
C GLU A 67 16.25 1.43 10.20
N PHE A 68 16.84 2.59 10.44
CA PHE A 68 16.43 3.48 11.52
C PHE A 68 14.98 3.96 11.37
N ILE A 69 14.50 4.17 10.14
CA ILE A 69 13.12 4.59 9.83
C ILE A 69 12.17 3.41 10.07
N LEU A 70 12.57 2.21 9.64
CA LEU A 70 11.75 1.00 9.77
C LEU A 70 11.53 0.55 11.22
N LYS A 71 12.37 0.99 12.18
CA LYS A 71 12.29 0.58 13.59
C LYS A 71 11.00 1.00 14.30
N GLU A 72 10.31 2.01 13.80
CA GLU A 72 9.00 2.42 14.35
C GLU A 72 7.90 1.41 13.98
N TYR A 73 8.12 0.62 12.93
CA TYR A 73 7.13 -0.28 12.34
C TYR A 73 7.48 -1.76 12.53
N SER A 74 8.76 -2.09 12.63
CA SER A 74 9.23 -3.45 12.84
C SER A 74 10.46 -3.49 13.74
N SER A 75 10.45 -4.42 14.72
CA SER A 75 11.62 -4.70 15.55
C SER A 75 12.61 -5.67 14.90
N PHE A 76 12.39 -6.04 13.64
CA PHE A 76 13.25 -6.98 12.92
C PHE A 76 14.60 -6.35 12.58
N ASP A 77 15.67 -7.09 12.86
CA ASP A 77 17.05 -6.71 12.49
C ASP A 77 17.33 -7.14 11.05
N PHE A 78 17.23 -6.21 10.11
CA PHE A 78 17.53 -6.46 8.69
C PHE A 78 19.02 -6.76 8.48
N GLY A 79 19.88 -6.30 9.39
CA GLY A 79 21.30 -6.66 9.42
C GLY A 79 21.55 -8.16 9.65
N SER A 80 20.59 -8.89 10.24
CA SER A 80 20.69 -10.34 10.46
C SER A 80 20.55 -11.17 9.17
N ILE A 81 20.02 -10.58 8.10
CA ILE A 81 19.79 -11.24 6.80
C ILE A 81 20.69 -10.68 5.68
N LYS A 82 21.90 -10.21 6.00
CA LYS A 82 22.84 -9.61 5.02
C LYS A 82 23.23 -10.48 3.81
N THR A 83 23.05 -11.80 3.87
CA THR A 83 23.28 -12.69 2.72
C THR A 83 22.05 -13.53 2.43
N LEU A 84 21.96 -14.06 1.21
CA LEU A 84 20.82 -14.90 0.82
C LEU A 84 20.75 -16.17 1.69
N GLU A 85 21.90 -16.72 2.09
CA GLU A 85 21.99 -17.85 3.00
C GLU A 85 21.50 -17.49 4.41
N SER A 86 21.80 -16.28 4.89
CA SER A 86 21.30 -15.84 6.19
C SER A 86 19.80 -15.55 6.14
N LEU A 87 19.25 -15.04 5.03
CA LEU A 87 17.80 -14.97 4.80
C LEU A 87 17.14 -16.35 4.93
N HIS A 88 17.62 -17.35 4.19
CA HIS A 88 17.01 -18.69 4.14
C HIS A 88 17.05 -19.43 5.48
N SER A 89 18.04 -19.13 6.32
CA SER A 89 18.24 -19.78 7.63
C SER A 89 17.63 -19.00 8.81
N ASN A 90 17.20 -17.75 8.60
CA ASN A 90 16.67 -16.90 9.65
C ASN A 90 15.21 -17.27 9.99
N THR A 91 14.97 -17.63 11.25
CA THR A 91 13.62 -17.99 11.72
C THR A 91 12.74 -16.78 12.05
N ASP A 92 13.35 -15.65 12.38
CA ASP A 92 12.62 -14.42 12.71
C ASP A 92 12.09 -13.73 11.44
N PHE A 93 12.80 -13.86 10.32
CA PHE A 93 12.31 -13.45 9.00
C PHE A 93 10.94 -14.06 8.69
N LYS A 94 10.73 -15.34 9.05
CA LYS A 94 9.46 -16.04 8.83
C LYS A 94 8.29 -15.50 9.65
N LYS A 95 8.56 -14.62 10.63
CA LYS A 95 7.54 -13.95 11.45
C LYS A 95 7.25 -12.54 10.95
N LEU A 96 8.02 -12.02 9.99
CA LEU A 96 7.66 -10.76 9.34
C LEU A 96 6.29 -10.93 8.68
N ALA A 97 5.49 -9.89 8.82
CA ALA A 97 4.19 -9.74 8.19
C ALA A 97 4.16 -8.37 7.52
N PRO A 98 3.34 -8.21 6.46
CA PRO A 98 3.06 -6.89 5.92
C PRO A 98 2.33 -6.04 6.97
N ILE A 99 2.42 -4.73 6.82
CA ILE A 99 1.65 -3.77 7.59
C ILE A 99 0.39 -3.48 6.78
N TYR A 100 -0.76 -3.72 7.40
CA TYR A 100 -2.03 -3.46 6.76
C TYR A 100 -2.47 -2.01 7.03
N THR A 101 -2.87 -1.32 5.96
CA THR A 101 -3.43 0.03 6.03
C THR A 101 -4.95 -0.07 6.03
N ASN A 102 -5.59 0.35 7.11
CA ASN A 102 -7.05 0.39 7.18
C ASN A 102 -7.59 1.55 6.34
N TYR A 103 -8.63 1.27 5.55
CA TYR A 103 -9.46 2.24 4.86
C TYR A 103 -10.93 2.04 5.29
N SER A 104 -11.68 3.14 5.40
CA SER A 104 -13.09 3.11 5.79
C SER A 104 -13.88 4.01 4.86
N PHE A 105 -14.69 3.41 4.00
CA PHE A 105 -15.58 4.18 3.12
C PHE A 105 -16.54 5.02 3.96
N THR A 106 -17.05 4.50 5.07
CA THR A 106 -17.96 5.20 5.97
C THR A 106 -17.29 6.42 6.62
N GLU A 107 -16.05 6.32 7.09
CA GLU A 107 -15.35 7.49 7.66
C GLU A 107 -15.10 8.56 6.59
N THR A 108 -14.72 8.16 5.37
CA THR A 108 -14.57 9.09 4.24
C THR A 108 -15.92 9.72 3.85
N GLU A 109 -17.02 8.96 3.85
CA GLU A 109 -18.37 9.48 3.61
C GLU A 109 -18.75 10.55 4.63
N GLU A 110 -18.54 10.27 5.92
CA GLU A 110 -18.82 11.20 7.02
C GLU A 110 -17.99 12.49 6.90
N ALA A 111 -16.70 12.38 6.58
CA ALA A 111 -15.82 13.53 6.36
C ALA A 111 -16.33 14.40 5.20
N VAL A 112 -16.64 13.81 4.05
CA VAL A 112 -17.18 14.53 2.88
C VAL A 112 -18.52 15.19 3.23
N GLU A 113 -19.40 14.50 3.96
CA GLU A 113 -20.68 15.09 4.39
C GLU A 113 -20.50 16.27 5.33
N GLN A 114 -19.56 16.21 6.26
CA GLN A 114 -19.22 17.33 7.13
C GLN A 114 -18.74 18.54 6.32
N ILE A 115 -17.81 18.35 5.39
CA ILE A 115 -17.28 19.44 4.55
C ILE A 115 -18.40 20.05 3.69
N LEU A 116 -19.32 19.23 3.18
CA LEU A 116 -20.49 19.70 2.43
C LEU A 116 -21.44 20.57 3.29
N GLU A 117 -21.60 20.27 4.58
CA GLU A 117 -22.37 21.14 5.48
C GLU A 117 -21.63 22.44 5.78
N GLU A 118 -20.30 22.38 5.98
CA GLU A 118 -19.44 23.55 6.16
C GLU A 118 -19.51 24.51 4.96
N LEU A 119 -19.49 23.97 3.74
CA LEU A 119 -19.64 24.72 2.49
C LEU A 119 -20.93 25.54 2.40
N LYS A 120 -22.01 25.15 3.08
CA LYS A 120 -23.25 25.93 3.11
C LYS A 120 -23.14 27.19 3.96
N THR A 121 -22.24 27.18 4.94
CA THR A 121 -22.10 28.23 5.94
C THR A 121 -20.89 29.14 5.69
N MET A 122 -19.81 28.60 5.12
CA MET A 122 -18.54 29.30 4.92
C MET A 122 -18.35 29.72 3.46
N LYS A 123 -18.42 31.04 3.20
CA LYS A 123 -18.22 31.61 1.86
C LYS A 123 -16.77 31.89 1.49
N GLU A 124 -15.91 32.13 2.49
CA GLU A 124 -14.52 32.55 2.27
C GLU A 124 -13.58 31.40 1.91
N PHE A 125 -13.92 30.15 2.29
CA PHE A 125 -13.12 28.95 2.01
C PHE A 125 -13.80 27.98 1.02
N GLY A 126 -14.78 28.50 0.26
CA GLY A 126 -15.63 27.64 -0.58
C GLY A 126 -14.89 26.96 -1.73
N LYS A 127 -13.70 27.42 -2.09
CA LYS A 127 -12.87 26.80 -3.13
C LYS A 127 -12.04 25.66 -2.54
N GLU A 128 -11.35 25.93 -1.44
CA GLU A 128 -10.48 24.99 -0.74
C GLU A 128 -11.29 23.77 -0.25
N LEU A 129 -12.46 24.00 0.33
CA LEU A 129 -13.34 22.92 0.79
C LEU A 129 -13.89 22.07 -0.38
N ARG A 130 -14.00 22.63 -1.60
CA ARG A 130 -14.38 21.85 -2.79
C ARG A 130 -13.20 21.01 -3.29
N GLU A 131 -12.01 21.59 -3.30
CA GLU A 131 -10.78 20.87 -3.66
C GLU A 131 -10.53 19.69 -2.71
N GLU A 132 -10.79 19.87 -1.42
CA GLU A 132 -10.72 18.78 -0.43
C GLU A 132 -11.76 17.68 -0.70
N ILE A 133 -13.01 18.03 -1.01
CA ILE A 133 -14.03 17.03 -1.37
C ILE A 133 -13.63 16.29 -2.65
N ASP A 134 -13.14 17.01 -3.66
CA ASP A 134 -12.73 16.40 -4.93
C ASP A 134 -11.59 15.39 -4.67
N TYR A 135 -10.60 15.75 -3.84
CA TYR A 135 -9.52 14.84 -3.41
C TYR A 135 -10.07 13.58 -2.72
N LEU A 136 -10.93 13.74 -1.72
CA LEU A 136 -11.51 12.61 -0.98
C LEU A 136 -12.37 11.71 -1.88
N LEU A 137 -13.11 12.28 -2.84
CA LEU A 137 -13.92 11.51 -3.79
C LEU A 137 -13.07 10.78 -4.83
N ASP A 138 -11.95 11.36 -5.25
CA ASP A 138 -11.00 10.71 -6.15
C ASP A 138 -10.34 9.50 -5.45
N GLU A 139 -9.87 9.67 -4.22
CA GLU A 139 -9.34 8.58 -3.38
C GLU A 139 -10.40 7.49 -3.17
N TYR A 140 -11.61 7.87 -2.75
CA TYR A 140 -12.75 6.96 -2.57
C TYR A 140 -13.05 6.16 -3.85
N THR A 141 -13.03 6.82 -5.01
CA THR A 141 -13.28 6.19 -6.31
C THR A 141 -12.16 5.22 -6.66
N PHE A 142 -10.90 5.59 -6.41
CA PHE A 142 -9.75 4.71 -6.60
C PHE A 142 -9.90 3.44 -5.76
N HIS A 143 -10.17 3.59 -4.46
CA HIS A 143 -10.37 2.45 -3.57
C HIS A 143 -11.52 1.57 -4.04
N LEU A 144 -12.66 2.15 -4.41
CA LEU A 144 -13.84 1.41 -4.84
C LEU A 144 -13.60 0.58 -6.10
N ASN A 145 -12.84 1.10 -7.04
CA ASN A 145 -12.56 0.43 -8.32
C ASN A 145 -11.43 -0.59 -8.23
N HIS A 146 -10.58 -0.52 -7.20
CA HIS A 146 -9.38 -1.34 -7.05
C HIS A 146 -9.35 -2.13 -5.74
N ILE A 147 -10.50 -2.44 -5.13
CA ILE A 147 -10.57 -3.13 -3.83
C ILE A 147 -9.74 -4.42 -3.83
N LYS A 148 -9.88 -5.25 -4.86
CA LYS A 148 -9.17 -6.54 -4.95
C LYS A 148 -7.67 -6.35 -5.04
N GLU A 149 -7.22 -5.49 -5.95
CA GLU A 149 -5.80 -5.18 -6.12
C GLU A 149 -5.24 -4.57 -4.84
N ASN A 150 -6.00 -3.71 -4.17
CA ASN A 150 -5.58 -3.05 -2.94
C ASN A 150 -5.46 -4.04 -1.77
N ILE A 151 -6.38 -4.99 -1.63
CA ILE A 151 -6.26 -6.08 -0.63
C ILE A 151 -5.06 -6.96 -0.95
N GLN A 152 -4.90 -7.35 -2.22
CA GLN A 152 -3.94 -8.36 -2.63
C GLN A 152 -2.49 -7.86 -2.69
N PHE A 153 -2.28 -6.64 -3.17
CA PHE A 153 -0.96 -6.12 -3.52
C PHE A 153 -0.54 -4.91 -2.69
N ASN A 154 -1.50 -4.10 -2.24
CA ASN A 154 -1.20 -2.86 -1.51
C ASN A 154 -1.51 -2.97 0.00
N PHE A 155 -1.87 -4.16 0.48
CA PHE A 155 -2.11 -4.47 1.89
C PHE A 155 -3.16 -3.56 2.55
N TYR A 156 -4.17 -3.12 1.79
CA TYR A 156 -5.31 -2.44 2.39
C TYR A 156 -6.28 -3.41 3.04
N THR A 157 -6.84 -2.98 4.16
CA THR A 157 -7.95 -3.61 4.85
C THR A 157 -9.13 -2.65 4.87
N TYR A 158 -10.34 -3.16 4.68
CA TYR A 158 -11.54 -2.34 4.57
C TYR A 158 -12.50 -2.66 5.71
N THR A 159 -12.85 -1.65 6.49
CA THR A 159 -13.72 -1.79 7.68
C THR A 159 -15.05 -2.45 7.30
N GLU A 160 -15.65 -2.05 6.18
CA GLU A 160 -16.92 -2.56 5.70
C GLU A 160 -16.87 -4.01 5.21
N LEU A 161 -15.67 -4.52 4.95
CA LEU A 161 -15.44 -5.88 4.46
C LEU A 161 -14.90 -6.81 5.55
N GLU A 162 -14.78 -6.34 6.79
CA GLU A 162 -14.34 -7.17 7.91
C GLU A 162 -15.23 -8.41 8.08
N GLY A 163 -14.59 -9.57 8.18
CA GLY A 163 -15.28 -10.86 8.34
C GLY A 163 -15.86 -11.45 7.05
N ILE A 164 -15.72 -10.77 5.90
CA ILE A 164 -16.01 -11.36 4.59
C ILE A 164 -14.88 -12.31 4.22
N THR A 165 -15.23 -13.52 3.78
CA THR A 165 -14.25 -14.50 3.28
C THR A 165 -13.95 -14.26 1.80
N ASP A 166 -12.78 -14.67 1.33
CA ASP A 166 -12.37 -14.56 -0.09
C ASP A 166 -13.41 -15.14 -1.06
N PHE A 167 -14.11 -16.21 -0.65
CA PHE A 167 -15.14 -16.87 -1.45
C PHE A 167 -16.41 -16.01 -1.61
N GLU A 168 -16.76 -15.23 -0.59
CA GLU A 168 -17.93 -14.34 -0.58
C GLU A 168 -17.62 -12.94 -1.13
N LEU A 169 -16.34 -12.60 -1.23
CA LEU A 169 -15.88 -11.26 -1.61
C LEU A 169 -16.40 -10.88 -3.01
N ASP A 170 -16.29 -11.79 -3.98
CA ASP A 170 -16.70 -11.53 -5.36
C ASP A 170 -18.19 -11.20 -5.48
N GLU A 171 -19.05 -11.93 -4.76
CA GLU A 171 -20.49 -11.72 -4.79
C GLU A 171 -20.88 -10.41 -4.08
N LYS A 172 -20.22 -10.10 -2.96
CA LYS A 172 -20.51 -8.90 -2.16
C LYS A 172 -19.95 -7.62 -2.79
N LEU A 173 -18.87 -7.71 -3.57
CA LEU A 173 -18.24 -6.56 -4.20
C LEU A 173 -19.16 -5.85 -5.20
N GLU A 174 -20.00 -6.57 -5.95
CA GLU A 174 -20.92 -5.91 -6.90
C GLU A 174 -21.97 -5.07 -6.17
N GLU A 175 -22.58 -5.60 -5.11
CA GLU A 175 -23.54 -4.87 -4.29
C GLU A 175 -22.87 -3.68 -3.60
N PHE A 176 -21.69 -3.90 -3.02
CA PHE A 176 -20.89 -2.87 -2.38
C PHE A 176 -20.53 -1.74 -3.35
N HIS A 177 -20.03 -2.08 -4.54
CA HIS A 177 -19.70 -1.12 -5.60
C HIS A 177 -20.90 -0.26 -5.98
N LYS A 178 -22.05 -0.90 -6.16
CA LYS A 178 -23.31 -0.21 -6.48
C LYS A 178 -23.79 0.69 -5.34
N GLU A 179 -23.65 0.27 -4.09
CA GLU A 179 -24.01 1.07 -2.93
C GLU A 179 -23.13 2.32 -2.85
N LYS A 180 -21.81 2.12 -2.82
CA LYS A 180 -20.81 3.18 -2.65
C LYS A 180 -20.77 4.16 -3.83
N SER A 181 -21.09 3.70 -5.05
CA SER A 181 -21.24 4.58 -6.23
C SER A 181 -22.40 5.58 -6.09
N LYS A 182 -23.47 5.24 -5.35
CA LYS A 182 -24.59 6.18 -5.11
C LYS A 182 -24.16 7.36 -4.26
N PHE A 183 -23.21 7.15 -3.34
CA PHE A 183 -22.68 8.22 -2.51
C PHE A 183 -21.93 9.26 -3.35
N ILE A 184 -21.03 8.81 -4.24
CA ILE A 184 -20.31 9.68 -5.18
C ILE A 184 -21.30 10.54 -5.98
N GLN A 185 -22.34 9.91 -6.55
CA GLN A 185 -23.36 10.64 -7.30
C GLN A 185 -24.10 11.67 -6.43
N LYS A 186 -24.48 11.31 -5.19
CA LYS A 186 -25.13 12.21 -4.24
C LYS A 186 -24.26 13.44 -3.94
N CYS A 187 -22.94 13.27 -3.79
CA CYS A 187 -22.02 14.36 -3.55
C CYS A 187 -21.90 15.27 -4.77
N ASN A 188 -21.72 14.70 -5.96
CA ASN A 188 -21.68 15.46 -7.22
C ASN A 188 -22.96 16.28 -7.43
N ASP A 189 -24.13 15.69 -7.16
CA ASP A 189 -25.42 16.39 -7.25
C ASP A 189 -25.54 17.55 -6.25
N LYS A 190 -24.98 17.41 -5.05
CA LYS A 190 -24.94 18.49 -4.05
C LYS A 190 -23.99 19.61 -4.48
N LEU A 191 -22.83 19.29 -5.02
CA LEU A 191 -21.83 20.26 -5.47
C LEU A 191 -22.27 21.07 -6.70
N ALA A 192 -23.06 20.44 -7.59
CA ALA A 192 -23.61 21.06 -8.79
C ALA A 192 -24.77 22.05 -8.52
N LYS A 193 -25.44 21.93 -7.37
CA LYS A 193 -26.47 22.88 -6.94
C LYS A 193 -25.80 24.17 -6.46
N LYS A 194 -25.82 25.19 -7.33
CA LYS A 194 -25.37 26.56 -7.05
C LYS A 194 -26.26 27.25 -6.02
#